data_AF-A0A9D8WIB8-F1
#
_entry.id   AF-A0A9D8WIB8-F1
#
_cell.length_a   1.000
_cell.length_b   1.000
_cell.length_c   1.000
_cell.angle_alpha   90.00
_cell.angle_beta   90.00
_cell.angle_gamma   90.00
#
_symmetry.space_group_name_H-M   'P 1'
#
loop_
_entity.id
_entity.type
_entity.pdbx_description
1 polymer ?
#
loop_
_entity_poly.entity_id
_entity_poly.type
_entity_poly.pdbx_seq_one_letter_code
_entity_poly.pdbx_strand_id
1 'polypeptide(L)'
;MKPVIFSFGALGALFILSAPIAVAQSCSQQAAQLQERQGAAQEMADARLTLVDEVEAAGDAWENAEALRNFSDEQAAEADATKVAYETLKADLLDKESSLQGLVVSLNEEVTAYNTKCVRN
;
A
#
# COMPACT_ATOMS: atom_id res chain seq x y z
N MET A 1 -16.16 -7.77 59.39
CA MET A 1 -17.20 -7.65 58.35
C MET A 1 -17.16 -8.94 57.54
N LYS A 2 -18.29 -9.67 57.46
CA LYS A 2 -18.41 -10.94 56.72
C LYS A 2 -18.62 -10.63 55.22
N PRO A 3 -17.97 -11.33 54.29
CA PRO A 3 -18.49 -11.42 52.93
C PRO A 3 -19.57 -12.50 52.88
N VAL A 4 -20.72 -12.09 52.35
CA VAL A 4 -21.92 -12.88 52.15
C VAL A 4 -21.73 -13.80 50.95
N ILE A 5 -21.99 -15.08 51.12
CA ILE A 5 -22.11 -16.06 50.04
C ILE A 5 -23.50 -15.86 49.43
N PHE A 6 -23.57 -15.47 48.16
CA PHE A 6 -24.75 -15.66 47.34
C PHE A 6 -24.42 -16.71 46.28
N SER A 7 -24.93 -17.92 46.52
CA SER A 7 -25.02 -18.98 45.52
C SER A 7 -26.26 -18.69 44.68
N PHE A 8 -26.06 -18.38 43.40
CA PHE A 8 -27.13 -18.43 42.39
C PHE A 8 -26.84 -19.59 41.44
N GLY A 9 -27.84 -20.46 41.34
CA GLY A 9 -27.82 -21.69 40.60
C GLY A 9 -27.78 -21.52 39.08
N ALA A 10 -27.63 -22.67 38.44
CA ALA A 10 -27.42 -22.90 37.03
C ALA A 10 -28.52 -22.35 36.10
N LEU A 11 -28.08 -22.07 34.86
CA LEU A 11 -28.75 -22.30 33.55
C LEU A 11 -28.62 -21.07 32.64
N GLY A 12 -28.06 -21.26 31.45
CA GLY A 12 -28.28 -20.33 30.34
C GLY A 12 -27.20 -20.28 29.29
N ALA A 13 -27.38 -21.09 28.24
CA ALA A 13 -26.85 -20.93 26.88
C ALA A 13 -25.32 -20.84 26.72
N LEU A 14 -24.74 -21.96 26.29
CA LEU A 14 -23.62 -21.95 25.35
C LEU A 14 -24.00 -21.07 24.16
N PHE A 15 -23.59 -19.82 24.17
CA PHE A 15 -23.41 -19.08 22.93
C PHE A 15 -22.27 -19.79 22.20
N ILE A 16 -22.63 -20.62 21.22
CA ILE A 16 -21.70 -20.93 20.14
C ILE A 16 -21.40 -19.57 19.53
N LEU A 17 -20.24 -18.99 19.88
CA LEU A 17 -19.63 -18.01 19.00
C LEU A 17 -19.51 -18.73 17.67
N SER A 18 -20.38 -18.37 16.72
CA SER A 18 -20.07 -18.54 15.31
C SER A 18 -18.86 -17.64 15.06
N ALA A 19 -17.68 -18.16 15.41
CA ALA A 19 -16.45 -17.63 14.87
C ALA A 19 -16.66 -17.56 13.36
N PRO A 20 -16.39 -16.41 12.70
CA PRO A 20 -16.32 -16.42 11.26
C PRO A 20 -15.37 -17.56 10.92
N ILE A 21 -15.86 -18.52 10.13
CA ILE A 21 -15.06 -19.66 9.69
C ILE A 21 -13.94 -19.03 8.87
N ALA A 22 -12.81 -18.77 9.52
CA ALA A 22 -11.58 -18.45 8.84
C ALA A 22 -11.32 -19.66 7.97
N VAL A 23 -11.64 -19.53 6.68
CA VAL A 23 -11.40 -20.58 5.70
C VAL A 23 -9.92 -20.87 5.78
N ALA A 24 -9.57 -22.02 6.36
CA ALA A 24 -8.18 -22.44 6.43
C ALA A 24 -7.75 -22.76 5.00
N GLN A 25 -7.25 -21.77 4.27
CA GLN A 25 -6.74 -21.95 2.92
C GLN A 25 -5.67 -23.04 2.96
N SER A 26 -5.69 -23.92 1.97
CA SER A 26 -4.62 -24.88 1.80
C SER A 26 -3.29 -24.15 1.54
N CYS A 27 -2.18 -24.81 1.82
CA CYS A 27 -0.86 -24.25 1.50
C CYS A 27 -0.71 -23.98 -0.01
N SER A 28 -1.30 -24.81 -0.87
CA SER A 28 -1.31 -24.57 -2.32
C SER A 28 -2.09 -23.32 -2.72
N GLN A 29 -3.23 -23.04 -2.07
CA GLN A 29 -4.02 -21.83 -2.32
C GLN A 29 -3.28 -20.57 -1.83
N GLN A 30 -2.67 -20.62 -0.65
CA GLN A 30 -1.86 -19.52 -0.13
C GLN A 30 -0.66 -19.22 -1.03
N ALA A 31 0.04 -20.27 -1.51
CA ALA A 31 1.16 -20.10 -2.44
C ALA A 31 0.74 -19.43 -3.75
N ALA A 32 -0.40 -19.84 -4.34
CA ALA A 32 -0.91 -19.24 -5.56
C ALA A 32 -1.26 -17.75 -5.38
N GLN A 33 -1.90 -17.39 -4.26
CA GLN A 33 -2.22 -15.99 -3.95
C GLN A 33 -0.98 -15.14 -3.70
N LEU A 34 0.02 -15.68 -2.99
CA LEU A 34 1.30 -15.01 -2.81
C LEU A 34 1.97 -14.70 -4.14
N GLN A 35 1.96 -15.67 -5.08
CA GLN A 35 2.52 -15.48 -6.41
C GLN A 35 1.78 -14.39 -7.21
N GLU A 36 0.45 -14.39 -7.19
CA GLU A 36 -0.37 -13.36 -7.83
C GLU A 36 -0.04 -11.97 -7.28
N ARG A 37 0.02 -11.83 -5.96
CA ARG A 37 0.33 -10.56 -5.31
C ARG A 37 1.76 -10.09 -5.53
N GLN A 38 2.73 -11.01 -5.61
CA GLN A 38 4.10 -10.68 -6.03
C GLN A 38 4.13 -10.14 -7.46
N GLY A 39 3.33 -10.71 -8.37
CA GLY A 39 3.16 -10.19 -9.72
C GLY A 39 2.61 -8.76 -9.73
N ALA A 40 1.55 -8.50 -8.95
CA ALA A 40 0.99 -7.16 -8.81
C ALA A 40 2.01 -6.15 -8.22
N ALA A 41 2.81 -6.56 -7.24
CA ALA A 41 3.86 -5.72 -6.68
C ALA A 41 4.96 -5.40 -7.72
N GLN A 42 5.31 -6.36 -8.57
CA GLN A 42 6.26 -6.13 -9.66
C GLN A 42 5.71 -5.14 -10.69
N GLU A 43 4.44 -5.30 -11.09
CA GLU A 43 3.80 -4.36 -12.02
C GLU A 43 3.77 -2.93 -11.47
N MET A 44 3.46 -2.77 -10.18
CA MET A 44 3.52 -1.47 -9.50
C MET A 44 4.95 -0.90 -9.45
N ALA A 45 5.96 -1.74 -9.24
CA ALA A 45 7.36 -1.32 -9.24
C ALA A 45 7.80 -0.84 -10.63
N ASP A 46 7.42 -1.55 -11.69
CA ASP A 46 7.72 -1.17 -13.07
C ASP A 46 7.03 0.14 -13.45
N ALA A 47 5.74 0.30 -13.10
CA ALA A 47 5.01 1.55 -13.31
C ALA A 47 5.63 2.72 -12.53
N ARG A 48 6.12 2.48 -11.31
CA ARG A 48 6.84 3.48 -10.52
C ARG A 48 8.17 3.88 -11.16
N LEU A 49 8.88 2.96 -11.81
CA LEU A 49 10.12 3.28 -12.53
C LEU A 49 9.84 4.20 -13.72
N THR A 50 8.84 3.89 -14.54
CA THR A 50 8.45 4.77 -15.65
C THR A 50 8.05 6.16 -15.17
N LEU A 51 7.30 6.26 -14.07
CA LEU A 51 6.87 7.55 -13.55
C LEU A 51 8.04 8.41 -13.01
N VAL A 52 9.15 7.80 -12.57
CA VAL A 52 10.35 8.57 -12.21
C VAL A 52 10.91 9.31 -13.42
N ASP A 53 11.06 8.62 -14.54
CA ASP A 53 11.58 9.24 -15.77
C ASP A 53 10.67 10.40 -16.22
N GLU A 54 9.34 10.25 -16.07
CA GLU A 54 8.37 11.31 -16.36
C GLU A 54 8.48 12.51 -15.41
N VAL A 55 8.65 12.26 -14.10
CA VAL A 55 8.85 13.31 -13.10
C VAL A 55 10.15 14.08 -13.36
N GLU A 56 11.23 13.39 -13.71
CA GLU A 56 12.51 14.02 -14.07
C GLU A 56 12.37 14.90 -15.31
N ALA A 57 11.75 14.39 -16.37
CA ALA A 57 11.51 15.16 -17.59
C ALA A 57 10.62 16.40 -17.35
N ALA A 58 9.58 16.28 -16.50
CA ALA A 58 8.74 17.40 -16.12
C ALA A 58 9.47 18.42 -15.24
N GLY A 59 10.37 17.95 -14.36
CA GLY A 59 11.26 18.79 -13.57
C GLY A 59 12.18 19.63 -14.46
N ASP A 60 12.87 18.99 -15.41
CA ASP A 60 13.73 19.66 -16.39
C ASP A 60 12.97 20.73 -17.19
N ALA A 61 11.74 20.41 -17.63
CA ALA A 61 10.90 21.35 -18.35
C ALA A 61 10.51 22.56 -17.49
N TRP A 62 10.14 22.34 -16.23
CA TRP A 62 9.82 23.41 -15.29
C TRP A 62 11.06 24.26 -14.98
N GLU A 63 12.22 23.66 -14.70
CA GLU A 63 13.45 24.40 -14.42
C GLU A 63 13.86 25.30 -15.60
N ASN A 64 13.72 24.79 -16.82
CA ASN A 64 13.97 25.58 -18.03
C ASN A 64 12.98 26.74 -18.20
N ALA A 65 11.68 26.51 -17.96
CA ALA A 65 10.67 27.57 -18.02
C ALA A 65 10.88 28.62 -16.91
N GLU A 66 11.21 28.19 -15.70
CA GLU A 66 11.48 29.06 -14.55
C GLU A 66 12.70 29.96 -14.79
N ALA A 67 13.74 29.46 -15.49
CA ALA A 67 14.88 30.26 -15.90
C ALA A 67 14.50 31.45 -16.82
N LEU A 68 13.40 31.34 -17.56
CA LEU A 68 12.88 32.36 -18.47
C LEU A 68 11.74 33.20 -17.88
N ARG A 69 11.31 32.92 -16.64
CA ARG A 69 10.10 33.50 -16.02
C ARG A 69 10.03 35.02 -16.08
N ASN A 70 11.16 35.71 -15.94
CA ASN A 70 11.22 37.16 -15.84
C ASN A 70 11.35 37.90 -17.18
N PHE A 71 11.26 37.18 -18.32
CA PHE A 71 11.39 37.80 -19.64
C PHE A 71 10.07 38.40 -20.15
N SER A 72 8.92 37.82 -19.80
CA SER A 72 7.58 38.33 -20.09
C SER A 72 6.50 37.58 -19.29
N ASP A 73 5.29 38.13 -19.30
CA ASP A 73 4.11 37.49 -18.70
C ASP A 73 3.81 36.10 -19.31
N GLU A 74 4.13 35.90 -20.59
CA GLU A 74 3.94 34.59 -21.27
C GLU A 74 4.91 33.54 -20.72
N GLN A 75 6.18 33.88 -20.52
CA GLN A 75 7.13 32.95 -19.90
C GLN A 75 6.80 32.70 -18.43
N ALA A 76 6.22 33.67 -17.72
CA ALA A 76 5.73 33.46 -16.37
C ALA A 76 4.57 32.45 -16.32
N ALA A 77 3.62 32.55 -17.25
CA ALA A 77 2.51 31.61 -17.37
C ALA A 77 3.00 30.20 -17.72
N GLU A 78 3.99 30.07 -18.61
CA GLU A 78 4.60 28.77 -18.97
C GLU A 78 5.30 28.12 -17.76
N ALA A 79 6.04 28.90 -16.97
CA ALA A 79 6.68 28.41 -15.75
C ALA A 79 5.65 27.91 -14.72
N ASP A 80 4.53 28.62 -14.56
CA ASP A 80 3.43 28.18 -13.69
C ASP A 80 2.77 26.90 -14.20
N ALA A 81 2.54 26.78 -15.51
CA ALA A 81 1.92 25.59 -16.11
C ALA A 81 2.81 24.34 -15.98
N THR A 82 4.10 24.47 -16.33
CA THR A 82 5.08 23.38 -16.21
C THR A 82 5.30 22.95 -14.77
N LYS A 83 5.29 23.91 -13.83
CA LYS A 83 5.34 23.60 -12.39
C LYS A 83 4.15 22.76 -11.92
N VAL A 84 2.94 23.09 -12.37
CA VAL A 84 1.73 22.31 -12.03
C VAL A 84 1.85 20.87 -12.56
N ALA A 85 2.34 20.70 -13.79
CA ALA A 85 2.57 19.38 -14.36
C ALA A 85 3.60 18.56 -13.54
N TYR A 86 4.74 19.17 -13.21
CA TYR A 86 5.77 18.56 -12.38
C TYR A 86 5.25 18.14 -11.00
N GLU A 87 4.59 19.05 -10.27
CA GLU A 87 4.08 18.75 -8.92
C GLU A 87 2.95 17.70 -8.94
N THR A 88 2.16 17.63 -10.02
CA THR A 88 1.15 16.57 -10.21
C THR A 88 1.80 15.20 -10.35
N LEU A 89 2.77 15.05 -11.26
CA LEU A 89 3.48 13.79 -11.46
C LEU A 89 4.25 13.36 -10.22
N LYS A 90 4.85 14.32 -9.51
CA LYS A 90 5.55 14.08 -8.24
C LYS A 90 4.61 13.59 -7.15
N ALA A 91 3.40 14.16 -7.04
CA ALA A 91 2.40 13.69 -6.10
C ALA A 91 1.97 12.25 -6.41
N ASP A 92 1.74 11.94 -7.70
CA ASP A 92 1.39 10.59 -8.16
C ASP A 92 2.52 9.58 -7.87
N LEU A 93 3.78 10.00 -8.04
CA LEU A 93 4.94 9.17 -7.72
C LEU A 93 4.97 8.81 -6.23
N LEU A 94 4.80 9.81 -5.35
CA LEU A 94 4.79 9.60 -3.90
C LEU A 94 3.66 8.66 -3.45
N ASP A 95 2.47 8.79 -4.05
CA ASP A 95 1.33 7.91 -3.75
C ASP A 95 1.61 6.45 -4.18
N LYS A 96 2.16 6.26 -5.38
CA LYS A 96 2.56 4.93 -5.87
C LYS A 96 3.66 4.31 -5.01
N GLU A 97 4.65 5.09 -4.59
CA GLU A 97 5.72 4.63 -3.72
C GLU A 97 5.19 4.22 -2.34
N SER A 98 4.29 5.01 -1.75
CA SER A 98 3.64 4.67 -0.48
C SER A 98 2.82 3.38 -0.59
N SER A 99 2.04 3.26 -1.66
CA SER A 99 1.23 2.07 -1.94
C SER A 99 2.08 0.82 -2.17
N LEU A 100 3.16 0.93 -2.94
CA LEU A 100 4.11 -0.16 -3.18
C LEU A 100 4.79 -0.59 -1.88
N GLN A 101 5.24 0.37 -1.05
CA GLN A 101 5.84 0.07 0.25
C GLN A 101 4.86 -0.70 1.15
N GLY A 102 3.60 -0.26 1.23
CA GLY A 102 2.56 -0.95 1.99
C GLY A 102 2.31 -2.36 1.50
N LEU A 103 2.25 -2.56 0.17
CA LEU A 103 2.07 -3.88 -0.44
C LEU A 103 3.25 -4.82 -0.14
N VAL A 104 4.49 -4.34 -0.26
CA VAL A 104 5.69 -5.15 0.01
C VAL A 104 5.78 -5.56 1.48
N VAL A 105 5.43 -4.67 2.42
CA VAL A 105 5.37 -5.02 3.85
C VAL A 105 4.35 -6.12 4.11
N SER A 106 3.11 -5.97 3.61
CA SER A 106 2.06 -6.98 3.74
C SER A 106 2.46 -8.32 3.09
N LEU A 107 3.07 -8.29 1.91
CA LEU A 107 3.59 -9.49 1.24
C LEU A 107 4.65 -10.21 2.08
N ASN A 108 5.57 -9.48 2.69
CA ASN A 108 6.61 -10.06 3.54
C ASN A 108 6.02 -10.75 4.79
N GLU A 109 5.00 -10.15 5.40
CA GLU A 109 4.27 -10.75 6.52
C GLU A 109 3.57 -12.04 6.10
N GLU A 110 2.90 -12.04 4.94
CA GLU A 110 2.18 -13.21 4.41
C GLU A 110 3.13 -14.34 4.00
N VAL A 111 4.26 -14.01 3.36
CA VAL A 111 5.32 -14.99 3.07
C VAL A 111 5.88 -15.59 4.36
N THR A 112 6.06 -14.78 5.41
CA THR A 112 6.52 -15.27 6.72
C THR A 112 5.50 -16.20 7.36
N ALA A 113 4.22 -15.86 7.32
CA ALA A 113 3.14 -16.69 7.83
C ALA A 113 3.04 -18.02 7.06
N TYR A 114 3.11 -17.96 5.72
CA TYR A 114 3.15 -19.14 4.86
C TYR A 114 4.34 -20.04 5.17
N ASN A 115 5.55 -19.49 5.27
CA ASN A 115 6.75 -20.28 5.56
C ASN A 115 6.66 -20.98 6.92
N THR A 116 6.12 -20.30 7.92
CA THR A 116 5.87 -20.86 9.26
C THR A 116 4.84 -21.99 9.23
N LYS A 117 3.74 -21.83 8.48
CA LYS A 117 2.61 -22.76 8.48
C LYS A 117 2.81 -23.95 7.53
N CYS A 118 3.43 -23.72 6.38
CA CYS A 118 3.35 -24.61 5.23
C CYS A 118 4.69 -25.18 4.75
N VAL A 119 5.82 -24.61 5.19
CA VAL A 119 7.16 -25.03 4.73
C VAL A 119 7.99 -25.64 5.86
N ARG A 120 7.91 -25.08 7.08
CA ARG A 120 8.72 -25.53 8.23
C ARG A 120 8.07 -26.61 9.10
N ASN A 121 6.81 -27.00 8.83
CA ASN A 121 6.10 -28.05 9.57
C ASN A 121 6.27 -29.43 8.92
#